data_AF-L1JBX2-F1
#
_entry.id   AF-L1JBX2-F1
#
_cell.length_a   1.000
_cell.length_b   1.000
_cell.length_c   1.000
_cell.angle_alpha   90.00
_cell.angle_beta   90.00
_cell.angle_gamma   90.00
#
_symmetry.space_group_name_H-M   'P 1'
#
loop_
_entity.id
_entity.type
_entity.pdbx_description
1 polymer ?
#
loop_
_entity_poly.entity_id
_entity_poly.type
_entity_poly.pdbx_seq_one_letter_code
_entity_poly.pdbx_strand_id
1 'polypeptide(L)'
;PELTPEQEQLLAEFVEKNVGISYTHESHFHLLTKLWELSFPNATEKPEQHDPMWKRMGFQGNDPATDFRAAGMLPVLCLTFFAEAYPDKYMELLKRSNGKSAEESYPFACAAINVVYMLTDIMKLKST
;
A
#
# COMPACT_ATOMS: atom_id res chain seq x y z
N PRO A 1 15.14 16.44 -17.44
CA PRO A 1 16.57 16.20 -17.10
C PRO A 1 16.89 14.73 -17.31
N GLU A 2 18.02 14.42 -17.93
CA GLU A 2 18.52 13.05 -18.08
C GLU A 2 19.13 12.59 -16.73
N LEU A 3 19.00 11.31 -16.40
CA LEU A 3 19.53 10.75 -15.15
C LEU A 3 21.05 10.60 -15.23
N THR A 4 21.76 10.72 -14.10
CA THR A 4 23.18 10.33 -14.04
C THR A 4 23.31 8.80 -14.05
N PRO A 5 24.46 8.24 -14.44
CA PRO A 5 24.69 6.78 -14.41
C PRO A 5 24.40 6.15 -13.03
N GLU A 6 24.73 6.86 -11.94
CA GLU A 6 24.44 6.38 -10.59
C GLU A 6 22.93 6.36 -10.29
N GLN A 7 22.20 7.37 -10.76
CA GLN A 7 20.75 7.43 -10.61
C GLN A 7 20.05 6.34 -11.44
N GLU A 8 20.55 6.05 -12.65
CA GLU A 8 20.05 4.95 -13.47
C GLU A 8 20.27 3.59 -12.78
N GLN A 9 21.44 3.38 -12.19
CA GLN A 9 21.71 2.16 -11.42
C GLN A 9 20.78 2.03 -10.22
N LEU A 10 20.62 3.09 -9.41
CA LEU A 10 19.72 3.08 -8.26
C LEU A 10 18.27 2.83 -8.66
N LEU A 11 17.83 3.41 -9.79
CA LEU A 11 16.51 3.18 -10.34
C LEU A 11 16.33 1.73 -10.78
N ALA A 12 17.31 1.16 -11.50
CA ALA A 12 17.27 -0.23 -11.93
C ALA A 12 17.19 -1.19 -10.75
N GLU A 13 18.02 -0.98 -9.71
CA GLU A 13 17.98 -1.78 -8.49
C GLU A 13 16.64 -1.64 -7.75
N PHE A 14 16.07 -0.43 -7.70
CA PHE A 14 14.75 -0.21 -7.10
C PHE A 14 13.66 -0.97 -7.86
N VAL A 15 13.67 -0.87 -9.19
CA VAL A 15 12.71 -1.57 -10.06
C VAL A 15 12.82 -3.07 -9.87
N GLU A 16 14.02 -3.63 -9.95
CA GLU A 16 14.27 -5.08 -9.79
C GLU A 16 13.78 -5.60 -8.44
N LYS A 17 14.01 -4.85 -7.35
CA LYS A 17 13.72 -5.32 -5.99
C LYS A 17 12.27 -5.09 -5.55
N ASN A 18 11.53 -4.17 -6.19
CA ASN A 18 10.24 -3.71 -5.66
C ASN A 18 9.11 -3.66 -6.68
N VAL A 19 9.41 -3.41 -7.96
CA VAL A 19 8.40 -3.18 -9.00
C VAL A 19 8.11 -4.48 -9.73
N GLY A 20 6.83 -4.83 -9.86
CA GLY A 20 6.41 -6.06 -10.54
C GLY A 20 6.64 -7.34 -9.74
N ILE A 21 7.23 -7.26 -8.54
CA ILE A 21 7.31 -8.37 -7.60
C ILE A 21 5.90 -8.71 -7.11
N SER A 22 5.47 -9.94 -7.39
CA SER A 22 4.18 -10.46 -6.93
C SER A 22 4.11 -10.48 -5.42
N TYR A 23 3.01 -9.99 -4.87
CA TYR A 23 2.72 -10.16 -3.45
C TYR A 23 2.50 -11.65 -3.14
N THR A 24 3.12 -12.11 -2.06
CA THR A 24 2.95 -13.44 -1.48
C THR A 24 2.77 -13.30 0.03
N HIS A 25 1.87 -14.10 0.61
CA HIS A 25 1.63 -14.06 2.04
C HIS A 25 2.92 -14.36 2.84
N GLU A 26 3.63 -15.43 2.49
CA GLU A 26 4.83 -15.89 3.21
C GLU A 26 5.93 -14.83 3.29
N SER A 27 6.17 -14.09 2.20
CA SER A 27 7.29 -13.13 2.15
C SER A 27 6.90 -11.74 2.63
N HIS A 28 5.62 -11.35 2.53
CA HIS A 28 5.23 -9.94 2.64
C HIS A 28 4.18 -9.65 3.72
N PHE A 29 3.57 -10.67 4.34
CA PHE A 29 2.52 -10.42 5.34
C PHE A 29 3.02 -9.62 6.55
N HIS A 30 4.31 -9.69 6.88
CA HIS A 30 4.90 -8.87 7.94
C HIS A 30 4.76 -7.35 7.68
N LEU A 31 4.74 -6.92 6.42
CA LEU A 31 4.50 -5.52 6.05
C LEU A 31 3.04 -5.13 6.33
N LEU A 32 2.10 -6.03 6.03
CA LEU A 32 0.69 -5.83 6.39
C LEU A 32 0.49 -5.83 7.90
N THR A 33 1.18 -6.70 8.64
CA THR A 33 1.18 -6.67 10.11
C THR A 33 1.60 -5.30 10.64
N LYS A 34 2.71 -4.76 10.12
CA LYS A 34 3.18 -3.42 10.50
C LYS A 34 2.18 -2.32 10.13
N LEU A 35 1.65 -2.37 8.91
CA LEU A 35 0.65 -1.42 8.44
C LEU A 35 -0.63 -1.44 9.28
N TRP A 36 -1.06 -2.62 9.73
CA TRP A 36 -2.17 -2.80 10.64
C TRP A 36 -1.92 -2.13 11.98
N GLU A 37 -0.76 -2.39 12.60
CA GLU A 37 -0.39 -1.80 13.89
C GLU A 37 -0.41 -0.27 13.83
N LEU A 38 0.04 0.31 12.71
CA LEU A 38 0.00 1.76 12.46
C LEU A 38 -1.43 2.29 12.24
N SER A 39 -2.29 1.50 11.60
CA SER A 39 -3.67 1.90 11.26
C SER A 39 -4.64 1.73 12.42
N PHE A 40 -4.37 0.78 13.30
CA PHE A 40 -5.21 0.41 14.44
C PHE A 40 -4.37 0.37 15.73
N PRO A 41 -3.87 1.53 16.22
CA PRO A 41 -2.95 1.57 17.36
C PRO A 41 -3.54 1.05 18.67
N ASN A 42 -4.87 0.93 18.76
CA ASN A 42 -5.58 0.39 19.93
C ASN A 42 -5.95 -1.09 19.77
N ALA A 43 -5.62 -1.75 18.66
CA ALA A 43 -5.86 -3.17 18.49
C ALA A 43 -4.91 -3.96 19.41
N THR A 44 -5.48 -4.88 20.19
CA THR A 44 -4.70 -5.75 21.09
C THR A 44 -4.24 -7.04 20.43
N GLU A 45 -4.83 -7.37 19.28
CA GLU A 45 -4.58 -8.59 18.52
C GLU A 45 -3.80 -8.28 17.24
N LYS A 46 -2.97 -9.25 16.83
CA LYS A 46 -2.28 -9.19 15.54
C LYS A 46 -3.29 -9.51 14.42
N PRO A 47 -3.12 -8.92 13.23
CA PRO A 47 -3.99 -9.26 12.12
C PRO A 47 -3.81 -10.71 11.70
N GLU A 48 -4.93 -11.36 11.42
CA GLU A 48 -4.96 -12.56 10.59
C GLU A 48 -5.05 -12.19 9.11
N GLN A 49 -4.68 -13.12 8.21
CA GLN A 49 -4.84 -12.90 6.78
C GLN A 49 -6.29 -12.58 6.41
N HIS A 50 -7.23 -13.28 7.04
CA HIS A 50 -8.65 -13.16 6.79
C HIS A 50 -9.34 -12.44 7.97
N ASP A 51 -9.26 -11.12 8.00
CA ASP A 51 -9.83 -10.30 9.07
C ASP A 51 -10.81 -9.24 8.53
N PRO A 52 -12.04 -9.13 9.07
CA PRO A 52 -12.99 -8.08 8.68
C PRO A 52 -12.49 -6.64 8.88
N MET A 53 -11.54 -6.38 9.79
CA MET A 53 -10.98 -5.05 10.00
C MET A 53 -10.17 -4.55 8.79
N TRP A 54 -9.69 -5.44 7.92
CA TRP A 54 -9.10 -5.01 6.64
C TRP A 54 -10.07 -4.15 5.82
N LYS A 55 -11.37 -4.47 5.86
CA LYS A 55 -12.40 -3.63 5.22
C LYS A 55 -12.54 -2.26 5.88
N ARG A 56 -12.33 -2.14 7.19
CA ARG A 56 -12.35 -0.85 7.88
C ARG A 56 -11.20 0.06 7.45
N MET A 57 -10.09 -0.54 7.03
CA MET A 57 -8.98 0.17 6.40
C MET A 57 -9.25 0.52 4.92
N GLY A 58 -10.31 -0.06 4.34
CA GLY A 58 -10.70 0.18 2.95
C GLY A 58 -10.09 -0.79 1.95
N PHE A 59 -9.74 -2.02 2.36
CA PHE A 59 -9.50 -3.13 1.43
C PHE A 59 -10.84 -3.66 0.87
N GLN A 60 -10.84 -4.25 -0.33
CA GLN A 60 -12.06 -4.74 -0.97
C GLN A 60 -12.65 -5.95 -0.21
N GLY A 61 -11.78 -6.80 0.32
CA GLY A 61 -12.12 -8.03 1.01
C GLY A 61 -11.60 -8.11 2.44
N ASN A 62 -11.83 -9.27 3.06
CA ASN A 62 -11.17 -9.61 4.33
C ASN A 62 -9.74 -10.13 4.09
N ASP A 63 -9.33 -10.34 2.84
CA ASP A 63 -7.96 -10.74 2.47
C ASP A 63 -7.31 -9.64 1.60
N PRO A 64 -6.39 -8.84 2.17
CA PRO A 64 -5.66 -7.81 1.44
C PRO A 64 -4.88 -8.32 0.23
N ALA A 65 -4.45 -9.59 0.22
CA ALA A 65 -3.66 -10.16 -0.87
C ALA A 65 -4.37 -10.03 -2.22
N THR A 66 -5.70 -10.06 -2.21
CA THR A 66 -6.53 -9.98 -3.41
C THR A 66 -6.45 -8.61 -4.11
N ASP A 67 -6.21 -7.54 -3.37
CA ASP A 67 -6.09 -6.17 -3.88
C ASP A 67 -4.71 -5.90 -4.53
N PHE A 68 -3.68 -6.65 -4.15
CA PHE A 68 -2.31 -6.47 -4.66
C PHE A 68 -2.00 -7.21 -5.96
N ARG A 69 -2.92 -8.05 -6.48
CA ARG A 69 -2.64 -8.94 -7.62
C ARG A 69 -2.08 -8.22 -8.86
N ALA A 70 -2.64 -7.06 -9.22
CA ALA A 70 -2.18 -6.29 -10.38
C ALA A 70 -1.00 -5.35 -10.05
N ALA A 71 -0.97 -4.84 -8.81
CA ALA A 71 -0.03 -3.81 -8.40
C ALA A 71 1.30 -4.36 -7.84
N GLY A 72 1.33 -5.64 -7.45
CA GLY A 72 2.48 -6.26 -6.79
C GLY A 72 2.64 -5.79 -5.35
N MET A 73 3.82 -6.00 -4.77
CA MET A 73 4.11 -5.65 -3.37
C MET A 73 4.39 -4.16 -3.11
N LEU A 74 4.79 -3.39 -4.14
CA LEU A 74 5.21 -1.99 -3.97
C LEU A 74 4.18 -1.10 -3.23
N PRO A 75 2.87 -1.18 -3.50
CA PRO A 75 1.88 -0.43 -2.74
C PRO A 75 1.92 -0.69 -1.23
N VAL A 76 2.22 -1.91 -0.79
CA VAL A 76 2.34 -2.22 0.64
C VAL A 76 3.51 -1.46 1.25
N LEU A 77 4.66 -1.45 0.57
CA LEU A 77 5.84 -0.68 1.02
C LEU A 77 5.54 0.81 1.08
N CYS A 78 4.97 1.38 0.02
CA CYS A 78 4.64 2.80 -0.04
C CYS A 78 3.62 3.21 1.02
N LEU A 79 2.57 2.40 1.23
CA LEU A 79 1.53 2.69 2.20
C LEU A 79 2.04 2.56 3.64
N THR A 80 2.87 1.54 3.92
CA THR A 80 3.56 1.39 5.21
C THR A 80 4.48 2.58 5.46
N PHE A 81 5.30 2.98 4.49
CA PHE A 81 6.16 4.15 4.60
C PHE A 81 5.35 5.43 4.83
N PHE A 82 4.22 5.61 4.15
CA PHE A 82 3.36 6.78 4.35
C PHE A 82 2.82 6.85 5.79
N ALA A 83 2.40 5.72 6.35
CA ALA A 83 1.94 5.63 7.73
C ALA A 83 3.06 5.92 8.75
N GLU A 84 4.30 5.50 8.48
CA GLU A 84 5.45 5.76 9.36
C GLU A 84 5.99 7.19 9.28
N ALA A 85 6.18 7.69 8.05
CA ALA A 85 6.83 8.98 7.82
C ALA A 85 5.89 10.17 8.02
N TYR A 86 4.58 9.97 7.82
CA TYR A 86 3.57 11.03 7.89
C TYR A 86 2.31 10.58 8.65
N PRO A 87 2.43 10.11 9.90
CA PRO A 87 1.36 9.45 10.64
C PRO A 87 0.10 10.32 10.80
N ASP A 88 0.26 11.62 11.03
CA ASP A 88 -0.88 12.54 11.20
C ASP A 88 -1.72 12.64 9.91
N LYS A 89 -1.06 12.85 8.76
CA LYS A 89 -1.74 12.92 7.46
C LYS A 89 -2.34 11.58 7.06
N TYR A 90 -1.62 10.48 7.33
CA TYR A 90 -2.10 9.13 7.10
C TYR A 90 -3.41 8.88 7.86
N MET A 91 -3.40 9.15 9.17
CA MET A 91 -4.58 8.95 10.03
C MET A 91 -5.71 9.92 9.72
N GLU A 92 -5.41 11.15 9.32
CA GLU A 92 -6.42 12.10 8.83
C GLU A 92 -7.14 11.53 7.60
N LEU A 93 -6.41 11.06 6.59
CA LEU A 93 -6.99 10.50 5.37
C LEU A 93 -7.74 9.20 5.64
N LEU A 94 -7.21 8.30 6.47
CA LEU A 94 -7.89 7.06 6.87
C LEU A 94 -9.20 7.31 7.64
N LYS A 95 -9.25 8.35 8.47
CA LYS A 95 -10.49 8.74 9.15
C LYS A 95 -11.47 9.38 8.18
N ARG A 96 -11.00 10.28 7.32
CA ARG A 96 -11.82 10.99 6.33
C ARG A 96 -12.42 10.05 5.30
N SER A 97 -11.71 8.99 4.93
CA SER A 97 -12.19 7.98 3.98
C SER A 97 -13.43 7.24 4.47
N ASN A 98 -13.63 7.18 5.79
CA ASN A 98 -14.84 6.67 6.45
C ASN A 98 -15.90 7.79 6.61
N GLY A 99 -16.10 8.59 5.56
CA GLY A 99 -17.00 9.75 5.54
C GLY A 99 -18.44 9.46 5.96
N LYS A 100 -19.24 10.51 6.15
CA LYS A 100 -20.61 10.39 6.70
C LYS A 100 -21.61 9.84 5.69
N SER A 101 -21.28 9.84 4.40
CA SER A 101 -22.09 9.33 3.30
C SER A 101 -21.23 8.50 2.35
N ALA A 102 -21.88 7.69 1.51
CA ALA A 102 -21.19 6.91 0.47
C ALA A 102 -20.42 7.80 -0.52
N GLU A 103 -20.95 8.99 -0.81
CA GLU A 103 -20.36 9.98 -1.74
C GLU A 103 -19.12 10.68 -1.16
N GLU A 104 -19.04 10.80 0.16
CA GLU A 104 -17.87 11.35 0.86
C GLU A 104 -16.83 10.28 1.23
N SER A 105 -17.22 9.00 1.19
CA SER A 105 -16.37 7.87 1.53
C SER A 105 -15.60 7.35 0.32
N TYR A 106 -14.41 6.81 0.56
CA TYR A 106 -13.67 6.05 -0.45
C TYR A 106 -12.90 4.92 0.24
N PRO A 107 -12.66 3.78 -0.46
CA PRO A 107 -11.87 2.70 0.11
C PRO A 107 -10.40 3.11 0.20
N PHE A 108 -9.95 3.56 1.37
CA PHE A 108 -8.63 4.18 1.54
C PHE A 108 -7.48 3.31 1.05
N ALA A 109 -7.41 2.04 1.49
CA ALA A 109 -6.36 1.12 1.04
C ALA A 109 -6.42 0.88 -0.48
N CYS A 110 -7.59 0.55 -1.05
CA CYS A 110 -7.72 0.35 -2.51
C CYS A 110 -7.35 1.62 -3.29
N ALA A 111 -7.75 2.80 -2.83
CA ALA A 111 -7.42 4.07 -3.47
C ALA A 111 -5.91 4.33 -3.44
N ALA A 112 -5.25 4.11 -2.29
CA ALA A 112 -3.80 4.26 -2.16
C ALA A 112 -3.05 3.26 -3.07
N ILE A 113 -3.51 2.01 -3.14
CA ILE A 113 -2.96 0.99 -4.04
C ILE A 113 -3.05 1.44 -5.50
N ASN A 114 -4.21 1.97 -5.92
CA ASN A 114 -4.41 2.46 -7.27
C ASN A 114 -3.55 3.69 -7.57
N VAL A 115 -3.35 4.60 -6.62
CA VAL A 115 -2.43 5.74 -6.78
C VAL A 115 -1.01 5.24 -7.03
N VAL A 116 -0.51 4.30 -6.22
CA VAL A 116 0.83 3.72 -6.43
C VAL A 116 0.91 3.00 -7.77
N TYR A 117 -0.11 2.24 -8.15
CA TYR A 117 -0.17 1.56 -9.44
C TYR A 117 -0.10 2.56 -10.61
N MET A 118 -0.90 3.63 -10.58
CA MET A 118 -0.84 4.68 -11.60
C MET A 118 0.52 5.38 -11.64
N LEU A 119 1.13 5.64 -10.48
CA LEU A 119 2.47 6.23 -10.42
C LEU A 119 3.52 5.31 -11.06
N THR A 120 3.44 3.99 -10.86
CA THR A 120 4.37 3.05 -11.53
C THR A 120 4.28 3.10 -13.05
N ASP A 121 3.08 3.31 -13.59
CA ASP A 121 2.84 3.42 -15.03
C ASP A 121 3.31 4.79 -15.58
N ILE A 122 2.91 5.89 -14.93
CA ILE A 122 3.28 7.25 -15.31
C ILE A 122 4.81 7.42 -15.29
N MET A 123 5.47 6.84 -14.29
CA MET A 123 6.93 6.87 -14.15
C MET A 123 7.65 5.83 -15.02
N LYS A 124 6.91 5.01 -15.79
CA LYS A 124 7.44 3.96 -16.68
C LYS A 124 8.39 3.00 -15.97
N LEU A 125 8.05 2.61 -14.75
CA LEU A 125 8.87 1.72 -13.93
C LEU A 125 8.72 0.25 -14.32
N LYS A 126 7.67 -0.10 -15.06
CA LYS A 126 7.49 -1.43 -15.66
C LYS A 126 7.87 -1.34 -17.13
N SER A 127 8.73 -2.24 -17.59
CA SER A 127 8.88 -2.47 -19.04
C SER A 127 7.61 -3.13 -19.56
N THR A 128 6.91 -2.46 -20.47
CA THR A 128 5.86 -3.05 -21.32
C THR A 128 6.41 -4.17 -22.19
#